data_AF-A0A1M6UGZ7-F1
#
_entry.id   AF-A0A1M6UGZ7-F1
#
_cell.length_a   1.000
_cell.length_b   1.000
_cell.length_c   1.000
_cell.angle_alpha   90.00
_cell.angle_beta   90.00
_cell.angle_gamma   90.00
#
_symmetry.space_group_name_H-M   'P 1'
#
loop_
_entity.id
_entity.type
_entity.pdbx_description
1 polymer ?
#
loop_
_entity_poly.entity_id
_entity_poly.type
_entity_poly.pdbx_seq_one_letter_code
_entity_poly.pdbx_strand_id
1 'polypeptide(L)'
;MKTLFYFLFSFLTILVSGQVGINTPNPEATLHVVGRPDDPNHYDGIIPPSMTGDQLSKKIYSASKKGTLLFVTIPPYILSGQVINVAEPGLYYFDGSLWQPIPKQERKIEYQTILIFDRNTDSPLTASSKWSEPVNLWDHKDTYLTCTKFYSLGAKKFGALEGAVSFTKIEGIINIKFLVSRKADSEPVSDDVVMDISDICNEIGYFPTDVAWLHPENSTVPMTVFLQNNSIHIPAVTLNSISTNTKGEAKGYSSWTKPHLK
;
A
#
# COMPACT_ATOMS: atom_id res chain seq x y z
N MET A 1 -1.93 80.83 -15.32
CA MET A 1 -1.57 79.72 -14.38
C MET A 1 -2.48 78.49 -14.49
N LYS A 2 -3.34 78.34 -15.51
CA LYS A 2 -4.20 77.14 -15.66
C LYS A 2 -3.56 76.02 -16.49
N THR A 3 -2.66 76.37 -17.42
CA THR A 3 -1.96 75.42 -18.30
C THR A 3 -0.87 74.61 -17.58
N LEU A 4 -0.30 75.14 -16.49
CA LEU A 4 0.71 74.43 -15.69
C LEU A 4 0.09 73.30 -14.84
N PHE A 5 -1.19 73.40 -14.51
CA PHE A 5 -1.89 72.41 -13.69
C PHE A 5 -2.19 71.12 -14.49
N TYR A 6 -2.44 71.24 -15.80
CA TYR A 6 -2.64 70.09 -16.68
C TYR A 6 -1.35 69.32 -16.96
N PHE A 7 -0.18 70.00 -16.95
CA PHE A 7 1.11 69.34 -17.13
C PHE A 7 1.51 68.52 -15.89
N LEU A 8 1.13 68.98 -14.69
CA LEU A 8 1.41 68.28 -13.43
C LEU A 8 0.59 66.99 -13.27
N PHE A 9 -0.57 66.88 -13.92
CA PHE A 9 -1.41 65.69 -13.86
C PHE A 9 -0.94 64.54 -14.78
N SER A 10 -0.02 64.81 -15.71
CA SER A 10 0.47 63.82 -16.68
C SER A 10 1.52 62.85 -16.12
N PHE A 11 2.03 63.09 -14.91
CA PHE A 11 3.13 62.30 -14.32
C PHE A 11 2.69 61.25 -13.29
N LEU A 12 1.39 60.98 -13.16
CA LEU A 12 0.89 59.91 -12.29
C LEU A 12 0.88 58.57 -13.03
N THR A 13 2.06 58.06 -13.40
CA THR A 13 2.20 56.66 -13.82
C THR A 13 2.10 55.79 -12.58
N ILE A 14 0.90 55.26 -12.33
CA ILE A 14 0.67 54.28 -11.27
C ILE A 14 1.41 53.00 -11.69
N LEU A 15 2.48 52.65 -10.98
CA LEU A 15 3.09 51.32 -11.09
C LEU A 15 2.09 50.30 -10.52
N VAL A 16 1.25 49.74 -11.38
CA VAL A 16 0.34 48.65 -11.00
C VAL A 16 1.18 47.38 -10.92
N SER A 17 1.54 46.97 -9.70
CA SER A 17 2.11 45.65 -9.45
C SER A 17 1.06 44.58 -9.78
N GLY A 18 1.36 43.68 -10.72
CA GLY A 18 0.45 42.63 -11.23
C GLY A 18 0.18 41.47 -10.28
N GLN A 19 0.12 41.73 -8.98
CA GLN A 19 -0.28 40.74 -7.98
C GLN A 19 -1.80 40.53 -8.01
N VAL A 20 -2.24 39.28 -8.15
CA VAL A 20 -3.65 38.91 -8.22
C VAL A 20 -4.05 38.24 -6.91
N GLY A 21 -4.82 38.95 -6.09
CA GLY A 21 -5.52 38.39 -4.95
C GLY A 21 -6.93 37.95 -5.35
N ILE A 22 -7.31 36.72 -5.03
CA ILE A 22 -8.71 36.25 -5.11
C ILE A 22 -9.18 36.04 -3.68
N ASN A 23 -10.29 36.68 -3.32
CA ASN A 23 -10.83 36.72 -1.95
C ASN A 23 -9.87 37.31 -0.89
N THR A 24 -8.88 38.11 -1.29
CA THR A 24 -8.01 38.85 -0.37
C THR A 24 -7.61 40.22 -0.94
N PRO A 25 -7.75 41.32 -0.17
CA PRO A 25 -7.27 42.63 -0.58
C PRO A 25 -5.75 42.78 -0.45
N ASN A 26 -5.10 41.90 0.32
CA ASN A 26 -3.68 41.95 0.64
C ASN A 26 -3.02 40.62 0.19
N PRO A 27 -2.73 40.43 -1.10
CA PRO A 27 -2.07 39.22 -1.58
C PRO A 27 -0.62 39.14 -1.08
N GLU A 28 -0.21 37.96 -0.59
CA GLU A 28 1.15 37.71 -0.08
C GLU A 28 2.05 36.99 -1.11
N ALA A 29 1.48 36.63 -2.27
CA ALA A 29 2.16 35.99 -3.38
C ALA A 29 1.60 36.53 -4.71
N THR A 30 2.27 36.24 -5.83
CA THR A 30 1.83 36.67 -7.18
C THR A 30 0.40 36.21 -7.51
N LEU A 31 0.01 35.02 -7.03
CA LEU A 31 -1.36 34.54 -6.98
C LEU A 31 -1.65 34.09 -5.54
N HIS A 32 -2.52 34.80 -4.83
CA HIS A 32 -2.99 34.43 -3.49
C HIS A 32 -4.50 34.22 -3.52
N VAL A 33 -4.94 32.97 -3.30
CA VAL A 33 -6.36 32.61 -3.26
C VAL A 33 -6.71 32.22 -1.83
N VAL A 34 -7.58 33.00 -1.18
CA VAL A 34 -8.05 32.72 0.18
C VAL A 34 -9.41 32.01 0.11
N GLY A 35 -9.53 30.89 0.82
CA GLY A 35 -10.76 30.10 0.86
C GLY A 35 -11.81 30.58 1.86
N ARG A 36 -12.95 29.89 1.91
CA ARG A 36 -14.04 30.10 2.89
C ARG A 36 -14.40 28.78 3.57
N PRO A 37 -13.62 28.34 4.58
CA PRO A 37 -13.75 27.00 5.16
C PRO A 37 -15.09 26.74 5.85
N ASP A 38 -15.81 27.79 6.28
CA ASP A 38 -17.08 27.68 7.00
C ASP A 38 -18.32 27.73 6.09
N ASP A 39 -18.17 27.97 4.78
CA ASP A 39 -19.28 28.03 3.83
C ASP A 39 -19.39 26.70 3.04
N PRO A 40 -20.37 25.83 3.33
CA PRO A 40 -20.49 24.53 2.66
C PRO A 40 -20.86 24.64 1.17
N ASN A 41 -21.26 25.82 0.68
CA ASN A 41 -21.54 26.08 -0.73
C ASN A 41 -20.38 26.81 -1.43
N HIS A 42 -19.26 27.02 -0.74
CA HIS A 42 -18.03 27.54 -1.32
C HIS A 42 -17.02 26.42 -1.53
N TYR A 43 -16.81 26.03 -2.78
CA TYR A 43 -15.87 24.96 -3.13
C TYR A 43 -14.45 25.51 -3.26
N ASP A 44 -13.73 25.52 -2.15
CA ASP A 44 -12.32 25.93 -2.09
C ASP A 44 -11.44 25.07 -2.99
N GLY A 45 -10.73 25.69 -3.94
CA GLY A 45 -9.79 25.00 -4.81
C GLY A 45 -9.40 25.77 -6.05
N ILE A 46 -8.42 25.24 -6.80
CA ILE A 46 -8.01 25.74 -8.11
C ILE A 46 -8.12 24.59 -9.10
N ILE A 47 -8.97 24.74 -10.11
CA ILE A 47 -9.03 23.82 -11.24
C ILE A 47 -7.99 24.31 -12.26
N PRO A 48 -6.86 23.60 -12.46
CA PRO A 48 -5.91 23.98 -13.50
C PRO A 48 -6.51 23.72 -14.89
N PRO A 49 -5.94 24.28 -15.96
CA PRO A 49 -6.36 23.93 -17.31
C PRO A 49 -6.33 22.42 -17.51
N SER A 50 -7.32 21.89 -18.22
CA SER A 50 -7.43 20.46 -18.50
C SER A 50 -7.56 20.18 -19.99
N MET A 51 -7.01 19.05 -20.45
CA MET A 51 -7.10 18.60 -21.84
C MET A 51 -6.77 17.12 -21.97
N THR A 52 -7.04 16.51 -23.13
CA THR A 52 -6.60 15.14 -23.40
C THR A 52 -5.10 15.09 -23.72
N GLY A 53 -4.48 13.92 -23.54
CA GLY A 53 -3.09 13.68 -23.91
C GLY A 53 -2.84 13.92 -25.41
N ASP A 54 -3.82 13.60 -26.27
CA ASP A 54 -3.73 13.86 -27.72
C ASP A 54 -3.80 15.35 -28.07
N GLN A 55 -4.49 16.16 -27.26
CA GLN A 55 -4.47 17.62 -27.42
C GLN A 55 -3.15 18.20 -26.91
N LEU A 56 -2.60 17.62 -25.85
CA LEU A 56 -1.32 18.02 -25.28
C LEU A 56 -0.14 17.68 -26.22
N SER A 57 -0.17 16.52 -26.86
CA SER A 57 0.90 16.05 -27.77
C SER A 57 1.06 16.94 -29.01
N LYS A 58 0.03 17.68 -29.39
CA LYS A 58 0.05 18.66 -30.49
C LYS A 58 0.71 19.99 -30.12
N LYS A 59 1.04 20.21 -28.84
CA LYS A 59 1.67 21.44 -28.35
C LYS A 59 3.13 21.20 -28.00
N ILE A 60 3.97 22.17 -28.35
CA ILE A 60 5.39 22.16 -28.00
C ILE A 60 5.63 23.17 -26.88
N TYR A 61 6.00 22.66 -25.71
CA TYR A 61 6.38 23.47 -24.56
C TYR A 61 7.90 23.65 -24.54
N SER A 62 8.37 24.88 -24.68
CA SER A 62 9.80 25.19 -24.53
C SER A 62 10.22 25.18 -23.05
N ALA A 63 11.52 25.11 -22.77
CA ALA A 63 12.07 25.18 -21.41
C ALA A 63 11.59 26.39 -20.59
N SER A 64 11.24 27.52 -21.24
CA SER A 64 10.68 28.71 -20.58
C SER A 64 9.31 28.47 -19.91
N LYS A 65 8.65 27.35 -20.19
CA LYS A 65 7.35 26.96 -19.63
C LYS A 65 7.48 25.94 -18.49
N LYS A 66 8.70 25.70 -18.00
CA LYS A 66 8.94 24.84 -16.83
C LYS A 66 8.08 25.28 -15.65
N GLY A 67 7.49 24.32 -14.95
CA GLY A 67 6.58 24.55 -13.83
C GLY A 67 5.12 24.75 -14.23
N THR A 68 4.77 24.67 -15.53
CA THR A 68 3.36 24.68 -15.96
C THR A 68 2.64 23.47 -15.39
N LEU A 69 1.47 23.70 -14.78
CA LEU A 69 0.57 22.66 -14.30
C LEU A 69 -0.60 22.44 -15.26
N LEU A 70 -1.01 21.20 -15.44
CA LEU A 70 -2.11 20.80 -16.32
C LEU A 70 -2.73 19.51 -15.84
N PHE A 71 -4.06 19.41 -15.88
CA PHE A 71 -4.76 18.15 -15.67
C PHE A 71 -5.01 17.42 -17.00
N VAL A 72 -4.51 16.19 -17.14
CA VAL A 72 -4.79 15.35 -18.30
C VAL A 72 -5.99 14.48 -18.02
N THR A 73 -7.03 14.57 -18.86
CA THR A 73 -8.29 13.83 -18.65
C THR A 73 -8.25 12.40 -19.16
N ILE A 74 -7.51 12.17 -20.26
CA ILE A 74 -7.35 10.87 -20.93
C ILE A 74 -5.93 10.81 -21.48
N PRO A 75 -5.17 9.70 -21.34
CA PRO A 75 -3.82 9.58 -21.91
C PRO A 75 -3.83 9.66 -23.45
N PRO A 76 -2.70 10.02 -24.09
CA PRO A 76 -2.60 10.05 -25.55
C PRO A 76 -2.63 8.63 -26.12
N TYR A 77 -3.03 8.49 -27.39
CA TYR A 77 -2.97 7.21 -28.09
C TYR A 77 -1.52 6.73 -28.29
N ILE A 78 -0.57 7.66 -28.44
CA ILE A 78 0.86 7.37 -28.62
C ILE A 78 1.67 8.09 -27.55
N LEU A 79 2.35 7.33 -26.69
CA LEU A 79 3.30 7.85 -25.71
C LEU A 79 4.64 8.15 -26.39
N SER A 80 4.87 9.41 -26.75
CA SER A 80 6.12 9.84 -27.39
C SER A 80 6.40 11.32 -27.15
N GLY A 81 7.65 11.73 -27.40
CA GLY A 81 8.07 13.14 -27.23
C GLY A 81 7.79 13.66 -25.82
N GLN A 82 7.25 14.87 -25.72
CA GLN A 82 7.02 15.53 -24.43
C GLN A 82 5.95 14.84 -23.56
N VAL A 83 5.09 14.00 -24.13
CA VAL A 83 3.98 13.32 -23.42
C VAL A 83 4.28 11.86 -23.10
N ILE A 84 5.53 11.41 -23.25
CA ILE A 84 5.90 10.00 -23.05
C ILE A 84 5.55 9.45 -21.66
N ASN A 85 5.53 10.29 -20.61
CA ASN A 85 5.19 9.88 -19.25
C ASN A 85 3.71 10.11 -18.88
N VAL A 86 2.84 10.48 -19.84
CA VAL A 86 1.42 10.77 -19.62
C VAL A 86 0.59 9.49 -19.79
N ALA A 87 0.87 8.48 -18.98
CA ALA A 87 0.28 7.14 -19.12
C ALA A 87 -1.15 7.04 -18.53
N GLU A 88 -1.52 7.92 -17.62
CA GLU A 88 -2.81 7.90 -16.91
C GLU A 88 -3.44 9.31 -16.83
N PRO A 89 -4.77 9.41 -16.64
CA PRO A 89 -5.39 10.66 -16.23
C PRO A 89 -4.83 11.16 -14.89
N GLY A 90 -4.57 12.46 -14.78
CA GLY A 90 -4.00 13.03 -13.56
C GLY A 90 -3.45 14.43 -13.72
N LEU A 91 -2.87 14.96 -12.65
CA LEU A 91 -2.20 16.25 -12.64
C LEU A 91 -0.73 16.08 -13.04
N TYR A 92 -0.29 16.88 -13.99
CA TYR A 92 1.07 16.87 -14.54
C TYR A 92 1.72 18.24 -14.41
N TYR A 93 3.05 18.24 -14.29
CA TYR A 93 3.86 19.45 -14.41
C TYR A 93 4.87 19.30 -15.55
N PHE A 94 5.17 20.40 -16.23
CA PHE A 94 6.22 20.42 -17.25
C PHE A 94 7.58 20.66 -16.60
N ASP A 95 8.52 19.72 -16.72
CA ASP A 95 9.84 19.80 -16.09
C ASP A 95 10.86 20.68 -16.85
N GLY A 96 10.47 21.14 -18.05
CA GLY A 96 11.31 21.87 -19.00
C GLY A 96 11.59 21.10 -20.29
N SER A 97 11.35 19.78 -20.29
CA SER A 97 11.53 18.88 -21.43
C SER A 97 10.33 17.96 -21.63
N LEU A 98 9.86 17.31 -20.56
CA LEU A 98 8.80 16.32 -20.55
C LEU A 98 7.68 16.71 -19.56
N TRP A 99 6.48 16.20 -19.81
CA TRP A 99 5.40 16.22 -18.85
C TRP A 99 5.60 15.11 -17.83
N GLN A 100 5.71 15.47 -16.56
CA GLN A 100 5.90 14.53 -15.46
C GLN A 100 4.61 14.43 -14.65
N PRO A 101 4.15 13.21 -14.29
CA PRO A 101 3.04 13.06 -13.38
C PRO A 101 3.45 13.62 -12.01
N ILE A 102 2.51 14.28 -11.34
CA ILE A 102 2.68 14.52 -9.91
C ILE A 102 2.48 13.16 -9.22
N PRO A 103 3.48 12.62 -8.50
CA PRO A 103 3.38 11.29 -7.94
C PRO A 103 2.19 11.23 -6.98
N LYS A 104 1.26 10.32 -7.26
CA LYS A 104 0.32 9.85 -6.25
C LYS A 104 1.18 9.11 -5.22
N GLN A 105 1.10 9.50 -3.94
CA GLN A 105 1.74 8.71 -2.90
C GLN A 105 0.93 7.42 -2.71
N GLU A 106 1.16 6.45 -3.59
CA GLU A 106 0.59 5.12 -3.46
C GLU A 106 1.44 4.35 -2.46
N ARG A 107 1.04 4.39 -1.19
CA ARG A 107 1.63 3.47 -0.22
C ARG A 107 1.21 2.06 -0.61
N LYS A 108 2.20 1.19 -0.80
CA LYS A 108 1.97 -0.24 -1.01
C LYS A 108 1.19 -0.80 0.18
N ILE A 109 0.33 -1.78 -0.09
CA ILE A 109 -0.48 -2.43 0.94
C ILE A 109 0.09 -3.83 1.19
N GLU A 110 0.46 -4.07 2.43
CA GLU A 110 0.78 -5.38 2.98
C GLU A 110 -0.51 -6.06 3.43
N TYR A 111 -0.75 -7.28 2.95
CA TYR A 111 -1.85 -8.11 3.42
C TYR A 111 -1.31 -9.15 4.41
N GLN A 112 -1.76 -9.08 5.65
CA GLN A 112 -1.36 -10.00 6.71
C GLN A 112 -2.53 -10.85 7.17
N THR A 113 -2.37 -12.17 7.12
CA THR A 113 -3.27 -13.11 7.76
C THR A 113 -2.59 -13.75 8.96
N ILE A 114 -3.29 -13.84 10.10
CA ILE A 114 -2.79 -14.48 11.31
C ILE A 114 -3.69 -15.68 11.62
N LEU A 115 -3.14 -16.88 11.47
CA LEU A 115 -3.77 -18.13 11.86
C LEU A 115 -3.41 -18.44 13.32
N ILE A 116 -4.41 -18.53 14.19
CA ILE A 116 -4.24 -18.87 15.61
C ILE A 116 -4.68 -20.31 15.84
N PHE A 117 -3.84 -21.10 16.50
CA PHE A 117 -4.15 -22.47 16.89
C PHE A 117 -4.77 -22.51 18.29
N ASP A 118 -5.91 -23.20 18.41
CA ASP A 118 -6.55 -23.51 19.69
C ASP A 118 -6.37 -24.99 20.03
N ARG A 119 -5.49 -25.27 21.00
CA ARG A 119 -5.17 -26.63 21.42
C ARG A 119 -6.34 -27.44 21.99
N ASN A 120 -7.44 -26.79 22.38
CA ASN A 120 -8.52 -27.45 23.13
C ASN A 120 -9.68 -27.91 22.25
N THR A 121 -9.73 -27.45 20.99
CA THR A 121 -10.85 -27.68 20.09
C THR A 121 -10.42 -28.39 18.81
N ASP A 122 -11.38 -29.00 18.12
CA ASP A 122 -11.22 -29.62 16.79
C ASP A 122 -11.94 -28.81 15.68
N SER A 123 -12.23 -27.53 15.99
CA SER A 123 -12.93 -26.62 15.12
C SER A 123 -12.23 -26.48 13.76
N PRO A 124 -12.97 -26.43 12.64
CA PRO A 124 -12.39 -26.22 11.33
C PRO A 124 -11.79 -24.82 11.21
N LEU A 125 -10.97 -24.61 10.17
CA LEU A 125 -10.43 -23.30 9.85
C LEU A 125 -11.58 -22.31 9.66
N THR A 126 -11.56 -21.22 10.40
CA THR A 126 -12.61 -20.20 10.36
C THR A 126 -12.01 -18.81 10.38
N ALA A 127 -12.48 -17.90 9.53
CA ALA A 127 -12.14 -16.49 9.62
C ALA A 127 -12.79 -15.89 10.88
N SER A 128 -11.97 -15.43 11.81
CA SER A 128 -12.42 -14.80 13.06
C SER A 128 -12.57 -13.29 12.94
N SER A 129 -12.07 -12.68 11.85
CA SER A 129 -12.29 -11.26 11.53
C SER A 129 -12.54 -11.02 10.04
N LYS A 130 -13.01 -9.81 9.72
CA LYS A 130 -12.87 -9.23 8.38
C LYS A 130 -11.48 -8.59 8.23
N TRP A 131 -11.10 -8.22 7.00
CA TRP A 131 -9.92 -7.39 6.76
C TRP A 131 -10.07 -6.04 7.47
N SER A 132 -9.02 -5.61 8.17
CA SER A 132 -8.95 -4.28 8.73
C SER A 132 -8.74 -3.22 7.65
N GLU A 133 -9.08 -1.98 7.97
CA GLU A 133 -8.58 -0.83 7.22
C GLU A 133 -7.04 -0.84 7.18
N PRO A 134 -6.40 -0.32 6.12
CA PRO A 134 -4.95 -0.23 6.04
C PRO A 134 -4.39 0.73 7.11
N VAL A 135 -3.52 0.23 8.00
CA VAL A 135 -2.90 1.03 9.07
C VAL A 135 -1.38 1.05 8.93
N ASN A 136 -0.75 2.17 9.27
CA ASN A 136 0.71 2.24 9.37
C ASN A 136 1.17 1.66 10.71
N LEU A 137 1.49 0.37 10.74
CA LEU A 137 1.93 -0.32 11.96
C LEU A 137 3.34 0.12 12.42
N TRP A 138 4.13 0.72 11.54
CA TRP A 138 5.54 1.03 11.77
C TRP A 138 5.82 2.52 12.01
N ASP A 139 4.78 3.36 11.95
CA ASP A 139 4.86 4.83 12.05
C ASP A 139 6.01 5.44 11.22
N HIS A 140 6.24 4.86 10.03
CA HIS A 140 7.26 5.32 9.08
C HIS A 140 6.58 5.75 7.78
N LYS A 141 7.02 6.90 7.23
CA LYS A 141 6.36 7.50 6.06
C LYS A 141 6.65 6.77 4.76
N ASP A 142 7.70 5.96 4.75
CA ASP A 142 8.17 5.16 3.62
C ASP A 142 7.83 3.67 3.75
N THR A 143 7.05 3.27 4.76
CA THR A 143 6.57 1.90 4.94
C THR A 143 5.21 1.66 4.28
N TYR A 144 4.94 0.40 3.99
CA TYR A 144 3.66 -0.11 3.54
C TYR A 144 2.57 0.10 4.61
N LEU A 145 1.31 0.22 4.19
CA LEU A 145 0.17 0.09 5.10
C LEU A 145 -0.18 -1.39 5.25
N THR A 146 -0.52 -1.84 6.45
CA THR A 146 -0.87 -3.24 6.70
C THR A 146 -2.37 -3.37 6.92
N CYS A 147 -2.99 -4.25 6.15
CA CYS A 147 -4.31 -4.80 6.41
C CYS A 147 -4.14 -6.15 7.12
N THR A 148 -4.86 -6.38 8.22
CA THR A 148 -4.78 -7.64 8.97
C THR A 148 -6.12 -8.35 8.98
N LYS A 149 -6.08 -9.69 8.88
CA LYS A 149 -7.23 -10.57 9.08
C LYS A 149 -6.85 -11.78 9.94
N PHE A 150 -7.74 -12.18 10.82
CA PHE A 150 -7.51 -13.28 11.75
C PHE A 150 -8.28 -14.54 11.33
N TYR A 151 -7.64 -15.68 11.54
CA TYR A 151 -8.22 -17.02 11.41
C TYR A 151 -7.98 -17.81 12.70
N SER A 152 -8.89 -18.72 13.00
CA SER A 152 -8.72 -19.71 14.07
C SER A 152 -8.83 -21.13 13.51
N LEU A 153 -8.06 -22.05 14.09
CA LEU A 153 -8.12 -23.47 13.80
C LEU A 153 -8.02 -24.27 15.11
N GLY A 154 -8.93 -25.21 15.31
CA GLY A 154 -8.84 -26.17 16.40
C GLY A 154 -7.72 -27.16 16.13
N ALA A 155 -6.76 -27.21 17.06
CA ALA A 155 -5.52 -27.95 16.92
C ALA A 155 -5.41 -29.16 17.86
N LYS A 156 -6.49 -29.54 18.56
CA LYS A 156 -6.48 -30.70 19.46
C LYS A 156 -6.08 -31.99 18.73
N LYS A 157 -6.71 -32.31 17.58
CA LYS A 157 -6.31 -33.42 16.69
C LYS A 157 -4.96 -33.23 15.98
N PHE A 158 -4.40 -32.03 16.01
CA PHE A 158 -3.12 -31.68 15.38
C PHE A 158 -1.99 -31.61 16.42
N GLY A 159 -2.01 -32.52 17.39
CA GLY A 159 -1.02 -32.59 18.47
C GLY A 159 -1.20 -31.53 19.55
N ALA A 160 -2.39 -30.92 19.67
CA ALA A 160 -2.67 -29.85 20.64
C ALA A 160 -1.71 -28.65 20.50
N LEU A 161 -1.38 -28.29 19.26
CA LEU A 161 -0.56 -27.11 18.96
C LEU A 161 -1.22 -25.82 19.48
N GLU A 162 -0.40 -24.91 19.97
CA GLU A 162 -0.79 -23.54 20.32
C GLU A 162 0.16 -22.53 19.65
N GLY A 163 -0.23 -21.26 19.65
CA GLY A 163 0.51 -20.19 18.98
C GLY A 163 -0.12 -19.79 17.65
N ALA A 164 0.70 -19.29 16.74
CA ALA A 164 0.22 -18.73 15.49
C ALA A 164 1.16 -18.93 14.30
N VAL A 165 0.59 -18.88 13.10
CA VAL A 165 1.31 -18.71 11.84
C VAL A 165 0.84 -17.41 11.21
N SER A 166 1.77 -16.51 10.94
CA SER A 166 1.48 -15.30 10.18
C SER A 166 1.91 -15.45 8.75
N PHE A 167 1.07 -14.99 7.84
CA PHE A 167 1.31 -14.98 6.42
C PHE A 167 1.20 -13.54 5.94
N THR A 168 2.26 -13.03 5.34
CA THR A 168 2.37 -11.62 4.99
C THR A 168 2.71 -11.50 3.52
N LYS A 169 1.90 -10.76 2.76
CA LYS A 169 2.10 -10.53 1.33
C LYS A 169 2.35 -9.05 1.02
N ILE A 170 3.44 -8.77 0.31
CA ILE A 170 3.73 -7.47 -0.30
C ILE A 170 4.20 -7.72 -1.73
N GLU A 171 3.53 -7.12 -2.71
CA GLU A 171 3.95 -7.16 -4.14
C GLU A 171 4.34 -8.55 -4.66
N GLY A 172 3.52 -9.56 -4.34
CA GLY A 172 3.74 -10.94 -4.78
C GLY A 172 4.79 -11.72 -3.98
N ILE A 173 5.55 -11.07 -3.10
CA ILE A 173 6.38 -11.77 -2.11
C ILE A 173 5.50 -12.17 -0.95
N ILE A 174 5.62 -13.42 -0.51
CA ILE A 174 4.94 -13.92 0.69
C ILE A 174 5.98 -14.37 1.71
N ASN A 175 5.91 -13.81 2.91
CA ASN A 175 6.67 -14.27 4.07
C ASN A 175 5.74 -15.01 5.02
N ILE A 176 6.18 -16.16 5.50
CA ILE A 176 5.43 -17.01 6.43
C ILE A 176 6.27 -17.14 7.68
N LYS A 177 5.69 -16.84 8.84
CA LYS A 177 6.37 -16.93 10.13
C LYS A 177 5.58 -17.80 11.07
N PHE A 178 6.25 -18.81 11.58
CA PHE A 178 5.74 -19.73 12.59
C PHE A 178 6.20 -19.24 13.96
N LEU A 179 5.24 -19.16 14.89
CA LEU A 179 5.50 -19.07 16.32
C LEU A 179 4.54 -20.07 16.98
N VAL A 180 5.00 -21.30 17.09
CA VAL A 180 4.18 -22.42 17.56
C VAL A 180 4.76 -23.02 18.82
N SER A 181 3.91 -23.68 19.59
CA SER A 181 4.30 -24.35 20.81
C SER A 181 3.46 -25.58 21.02
N ARG A 182 4.01 -26.51 21.78
CA ARG A 182 3.32 -27.69 22.26
C ARG A 182 3.74 -27.89 23.71
N LYS A 183 2.78 -28.17 24.58
CA LYS A 183 3.07 -28.35 26.00
C LYS A 183 3.52 -29.78 26.27
N ALA A 184 4.27 -29.95 27.35
CA ALA A 184 4.78 -31.26 27.76
C ALA A 184 3.68 -32.27 28.15
N ASP A 185 2.46 -31.79 28.44
CA ASP A 185 1.29 -32.61 28.76
C ASP A 185 0.53 -33.11 27.52
N SER A 186 0.97 -32.75 26.31
CA SER A 186 0.31 -33.17 25.07
C SER A 186 0.60 -34.64 24.73
N GLU A 187 -0.47 -35.40 24.46
CA GLU A 187 -0.40 -36.81 24.05
C GLU A 187 0.48 -37.02 22.81
N PRO A 188 1.37 -38.02 22.78
CA PRO A 188 2.25 -38.30 21.64
C PRO A 188 1.49 -38.42 20.32
N VAL A 189 2.06 -37.88 19.23
CA VAL A 189 1.45 -37.98 17.91
C VAL A 189 2.09 -39.11 17.11
N SER A 190 1.27 -40.02 16.58
CA SER A 190 1.71 -41.18 15.78
C SER A 190 1.84 -40.88 14.29
N ASP A 191 0.99 -40.02 13.76
CA ASP A 191 0.81 -39.81 12.33
C ASP A 191 1.15 -38.38 11.90
N ASP A 192 1.54 -38.23 10.64
CA ASP A 192 1.81 -36.92 10.06
C ASP A 192 0.53 -36.07 10.02
N VAL A 193 0.67 -34.79 10.37
CA VAL A 193 -0.44 -33.85 10.42
C VAL A 193 -0.51 -33.05 9.13
N VAL A 194 -1.71 -32.95 8.56
CA VAL A 194 -2.01 -32.10 7.41
C VAL A 194 -3.12 -31.13 7.80
N MET A 195 -2.83 -29.83 7.74
CA MET A 195 -3.78 -28.75 8.01
C MET A 195 -4.11 -28.01 6.73
N ASP A 196 -5.36 -28.10 6.29
CA ASP A 196 -5.86 -27.33 5.14
C ASP A 196 -5.93 -25.84 5.49
N ILE A 197 -5.25 -25.02 4.69
CA ILE A 197 -5.23 -23.56 4.78
C ILE A 197 -5.69 -22.91 3.47
N SER A 198 -6.48 -23.62 2.66
CA SER A 198 -6.97 -23.15 1.37
C SER A 198 -7.68 -21.81 1.43
N ASP A 199 -8.48 -21.54 2.46
CA ASP A 199 -9.15 -20.24 2.60
C ASP A 199 -8.16 -19.08 2.74
N ILE A 200 -7.05 -19.30 3.44
CA ILE A 200 -5.97 -18.30 3.57
C ILE A 200 -5.25 -18.16 2.22
N CYS A 201 -4.87 -19.27 1.59
CA CYS A 201 -4.22 -19.28 0.28
C CYS A 201 -5.07 -18.58 -0.79
N ASN A 202 -6.39 -18.74 -0.72
CA ASN A 202 -7.38 -18.10 -1.60
C ASN A 202 -7.54 -16.60 -1.35
N GLU A 203 -6.93 -16.02 -0.32
CA GLU A 203 -6.98 -14.58 -0.05
C GLU A 203 -5.64 -13.91 -0.31
N ILE A 204 -4.55 -14.49 0.17
CA ILE A 204 -3.20 -13.92 0.04
C ILE A 204 -2.42 -14.51 -1.13
N GLY A 205 -2.92 -15.55 -1.78
CA GLY A 205 -2.33 -16.18 -2.95
C GLY A 205 -1.59 -17.47 -2.63
N TYR A 206 -1.45 -18.29 -3.67
CA TYR A 206 -0.79 -19.58 -3.60
C TYR A 206 0.67 -19.45 -3.16
N PHE A 207 1.09 -20.33 -2.26
CA PHE A 207 2.49 -20.51 -1.89
C PHE A 207 3.06 -21.68 -2.69
N PRO A 208 4.16 -21.51 -3.44
CA PRO A 208 4.85 -22.64 -4.05
C PRO A 208 5.32 -23.61 -2.98
N THR A 209 5.50 -24.88 -3.35
CA THR A 209 6.02 -25.94 -2.48
C THR A 209 7.31 -25.45 -1.80
N ASP A 210 7.25 -25.24 -0.50
CA ASP A 210 8.36 -24.69 0.29
C ASP A 210 8.53 -25.44 1.60
N VAL A 211 9.73 -25.37 2.17
CA VAL A 211 10.09 -26.00 3.43
C VAL A 211 10.40 -24.93 4.44
N ALA A 212 9.60 -24.86 5.50
CA ALA A 212 9.92 -24.06 6.66
C ALA A 212 10.78 -24.88 7.64
N TRP A 213 11.86 -24.27 8.11
CA TRP A 213 12.70 -24.85 9.14
C TRP A 213 12.35 -24.21 10.48
N LEU A 214 11.80 -25.03 11.37
CA LEU A 214 11.48 -24.66 12.73
C LEU A 214 12.67 -24.93 13.66
N HIS A 215 12.83 -24.09 14.67
CA HIS A 215 13.80 -24.29 15.72
C HIS A 215 13.28 -23.64 17.02
N PRO A 216 13.50 -24.25 18.19
CA PRO A 216 13.38 -23.51 19.44
C PRO A 216 14.53 -22.50 19.56
N GLU A 217 14.40 -21.58 20.52
CA GLU A 217 15.46 -20.60 20.79
C GLU A 217 16.77 -21.34 21.17
N ASN A 218 17.85 -21.05 20.43
CA ASN A 218 19.19 -21.65 20.61
C ASN A 218 19.35 -23.13 20.23
N SER A 219 18.44 -23.73 19.45
CA SER A 219 18.65 -25.09 18.92
C SER A 219 19.44 -25.11 17.62
N THR A 220 20.33 -26.10 17.49
CA THR A 220 21.07 -26.41 16.25
C THR A 220 20.39 -27.49 15.40
N VAL A 221 19.33 -28.12 15.92
CA VAL A 221 18.59 -29.18 15.21
C VAL A 221 17.35 -28.54 14.58
N PRO A 222 17.31 -28.39 13.25
CA PRO A 222 16.18 -27.78 12.59
C PRO A 222 15.11 -28.86 12.34
N MET A 223 13.85 -28.50 12.54
CA MET A 223 12.70 -29.36 12.33
C MET A 223 11.95 -28.92 11.07
N THR A 224 11.54 -29.85 10.22
CA THR A 224 10.95 -29.51 8.92
C THR A 224 9.44 -29.43 8.98
N VAL A 225 8.88 -28.41 8.33
CA VAL A 225 7.46 -28.27 8.01
C VAL A 225 7.35 -28.03 6.51
N PHE A 226 6.43 -28.73 5.84
CA PHE A 226 6.22 -28.60 4.41
C PHE A 226 4.96 -27.79 4.13
N LEU A 227 5.08 -26.84 3.21
CA LEU A 227 3.98 -26.04 2.70
C LEU A 227 3.71 -26.51 1.28
N GLN A 228 2.60 -27.21 1.06
CA GLN A 228 2.25 -27.75 -0.25
C GLN A 228 0.74 -27.92 -0.36
N ASN A 229 0.22 -27.84 -1.59
CA ASN A 229 -1.21 -28.08 -1.88
C ASN A 229 -2.15 -27.34 -0.92
N ASN A 230 -1.89 -26.04 -0.70
CA ASN A 230 -2.65 -25.19 0.21
C ASN A 230 -2.77 -25.73 1.63
N SER A 231 -1.80 -26.51 2.08
CA SER A 231 -1.82 -27.17 3.37
C SER A 231 -0.46 -27.05 4.07
N ILE A 232 -0.50 -27.09 5.40
CA ILE A 232 0.69 -27.22 6.25
C ILE A 232 0.82 -28.69 6.63
N HIS A 233 1.94 -29.30 6.23
CA HIS A 233 2.28 -30.68 6.55
C HIS A 233 3.38 -30.71 7.62
N ILE A 234 3.10 -31.33 8.76
CA ILE A 234 4.04 -31.45 9.87
C ILE A 234 4.25 -32.94 10.14
N PRO A 235 5.48 -33.47 9.91
CA PRO A 235 5.78 -34.84 10.25
C PRO A 235 5.58 -35.14 11.74
N ALA A 236 5.14 -36.34 12.09
CA ALA A 236 4.93 -36.73 13.49
C ALA A 236 6.19 -36.54 14.35
N VAL A 237 7.36 -36.85 13.79
CA VAL A 237 8.66 -36.66 14.46
C VAL A 237 8.96 -35.18 14.77
N THR A 238 8.65 -34.28 13.84
CA THR A 238 8.77 -32.84 14.04
C THR A 238 7.80 -32.39 15.12
N LEU A 239 6.54 -32.80 15.01
CA LEU A 239 5.47 -32.38 15.91
C LEU A 239 5.75 -32.78 17.37
N ASN A 240 6.31 -33.97 17.57
CA ASN A 240 6.74 -34.42 18.90
C ASN A 240 7.97 -33.70 19.45
N SER A 241 8.74 -33.02 18.60
CA SER A 241 9.94 -32.27 18.98
C SER A 241 9.66 -30.77 19.20
N ILE A 242 8.48 -30.27 18.81
CA ILE A 242 8.08 -28.88 19.05
C ILE A 242 7.95 -28.62 20.55
N SER A 243 8.69 -27.62 21.03
CA SER A 243 8.64 -27.13 22.41
C SER A 243 8.09 -25.71 22.46
N THR A 244 8.13 -25.07 23.63
CA THR A 244 7.74 -23.67 23.81
C THR A 244 8.55 -22.73 22.91
N ASN A 245 7.88 -21.72 22.36
CA ASN A 245 8.44 -20.67 21.50
C ASN A 245 9.24 -21.20 20.29
N THR A 246 8.79 -22.30 19.69
CA THR A 246 9.36 -22.80 18.44
C THR A 246 9.05 -21.83 17.31
N LYS A 247 10.09 -21.33 16.64
CA LYS A 247 9.98 -20.33 15.57
C LYS A 247 10.47 -20.90 14.26
N GLY A 248 10.03 -20.34 13.16
CA GLY A 248 10.60 -20.61 11.85
C GLY A 248 10.03 -19.68 10.80
N GLU A 249 10.74 -19.57 9.68
CA GLU A 249 10.36 -18.69 8.59
C GLU A 249 10.49 -19.41 7.25
N ALA A 250 9.60 -19.05 6.32
CA ALA A 250 9.63 -19.48 4.94
C ALA A 250 9.26 -18.30 4.03
N LYS A 251 9.71 -18.34 2.79
CA LYS A 251 9.50 -17.24 1.84
C LYS A 251 9.12 -17.81 0.48
N GLY A 252 7.91 -17.46 0.05
CA GLY A 252 7.37 -17.81 -1.25
C GLY A 252 7.22 -16.62 -2.18
N TYR A 253 6.91 -16.94 -3.43
CA TYR A 253 6.52 -15.96 -4.45
C TYR A 253 5.17 -16.38 -5.03
N SER A 254 4.25 -15.42 -5.17
CA SER A 254 2.95 -15.62 -5.77
C SER A 254 2.76 -14.64 -6.91
N SER A 255 2.53 -15.18 -8.12
CA SER A 255 2.11 -14.40 -9.29
C SER A 255 0.65 -13.94 -9.21
N TRP A 256 -0.08 -14.36 -8.17
CA TRP A 256 -1.49 -14.09 -8.02
C TRP A 256 -1.74 -12.71 -7.41
N THR A 257 -2.31 -11.81 -8.19
CA THR A 257 -2.59 -10.42 -7.81
C THR A 257 -4.09 -10.20 -7.62
N LYS A 258 -4.77 -10.91 -6.71
CA LYS A 258 -6.07 -10.40 -6.24
C LYS A 258 -5.82 -9.34 -5.16
N PRO A 259 -6.11 -8.05 -5.42
CA PRO A 259 -6.20 -7.07 -4.36
C PRO A 259 -7.58 -7.23 -3.73
N HIS A 260 -7.65 -7.40 -2.41
CA HIS A 260 -8.93 -7.32 -1.69
C HIS A 260 -9.50 -5.89 -1.66
N LEU A 261 -8.74 -4.90 -2.14
CA LEU A 261 -9.13 -3.50 -2.23
C LEU A 261 -9.35 -3.13 -3.70
N LYS A 262 -10.50 -3.53 -4.23
CA LYS A 262 -11.22 -2.82 -5.29
C LYS A 262 -12.67 -2.67 -4.86
#